data_AF-A0A848EQN3-F1
#
_entry.id   AF-A0A848EQN3-F1
#
_cell.length_a   1.000
_cell.length_b   1.000
_cell.length_c   1.000
_cell.angle_alpha   90.00
_cell.angle_beta   90.00
_cell.angle_gamma   90.00
#
_symmetry.space_group_name_H-M   'P 1'
#
loop_
_entity.id
_entity.type
_entity.pdbx_description
1 polymer ?
#
loop_
_entity_poly.entity_id
_entity_poly.type
_entity_poly.pdbx_seq_one_letter_code
_entity_poly.pdbx_strand_id
1 'polypeptide(L)'
;MSDSESEKTIVDEEDSNVFVVDPEDYQKTQKIKSINRARMNVLEHRKKTPNTAGSNEWKGINARLAETVADYGNELLPLIEDALEEDILDEDDLESELCNIVEFIMLNGRTRDESGELEEPNPSYSMSVYRQLGRIERKLGLGLELETESEPAII
;
A
#
# COMPACT_ATOMS: atom_id res chain seq x y z
N MET A 1 -15.75 -51.58 14.96
CA MET A 1 -15.97 -50.22 15.48
C MET A 1 -15.18 -50.11 16.76
N SER A 2 -14.10 -49.35 16.87
CA SER A 2 -13.36 -48.56 15.89
C SER A 2 -11.90 -48.57 16.36
N ASP A 3 -10.99 -48.75 15.42
CA ASP A 3 -9.56 -48.50 15.60
C ASP A 3 -9.35 -47.06 16.05
N SER A 4 -8.76 -46.89 17.24
CA SER A 4 -8.22 -45.60 17.69
C SER A 4 -6.74 -45.65 17.37
N GLU A 5 -6.41 -45.23 16.16
CA GLU A 5 -5.04 -45.02 15.69
C GLU A 5 -4.43 -43.90 16.54
N SER A 6 -3.52 -44.27 17.44
CA SER A 6 -2.67 -43.34 18.17
C SER A 6 -1.65 -42.76 17.19
N GLU A 7 -1.91 -41.55 16.71
CA GLU A 7 -0.95 -40.75 15.94
C GLU A 7 0.30 -40.51 16.80
N LYS A 8 1.35 -41.31 16.53
CA LYS A 8 2.72 -41.03 16.95
C LYS A 8 3.22 -39.86 16.12
N THR A 9 3.17 -38.66 16.66
CA THR A 9 4.00 -37.56 16.18
C THR A 9 5.45 -37.90 16.47
N ILE A 10 6.21 -38.11 15.39
CA ILE A 10 7.67 -38.24 15.42
C ILE A 10 8.20 -36.85 15.76
N VAL A 11 8.76 -36.73 16.97
CA VAL A 11 9.58 -35.59 17.37
C VAL A 11 10.93 -35.83 16.71
N ASP A 12 11.19 -35.19 15.56
CA ASP A 12 12.55 -34.99 15.09
C ASP A 12 13.14 -33.84 15.92
N GLU A 13 13.97 -34.23 16.89
CA GLU A 13 14.83 -33.36 17.68
C GLU A 13 15.96 -32.84 16.78
N GLU A 14 15.76 -31.68 16.13
CA GLU A 14 16.84 -30.74 15.77
C GLU A 14 16.20 -29.42 15.26
N ASP A 15 16.41 -28.34 16.03
CA ASP A 15 16.04 -26.94 15.75
C ASP A 15 14.55 -26.55 15.69
N SER A 16 13.80 -26.87 16.75
CA SER A 16 12.51 -26.25 17.05
C SER A 16 12.66 -24.90 17.78
N ASN A 17 13.27 -23.92 17.11
CA ASN A 17 13.02 -22.52 17.47
C ASN A 17 11.64 -22.13 16.90
N VAL A 18 10.57 -22.67 17.51
CA VAL A 18 9.21 -22.18 17.29
C VAL A 18 9.14 -20.82 17.98
N PHE A 19 9.57 -19.78 17.26
CA PHE A 19 9.31 -18.40 17.66
C PHE A 19 7.80 -18.20 17.66
N VAL A 20 7.20 -18.20 18.86
CA VAL A 20 5.83 -17.70 19.05
C VAL A 20 5.90 -16.19 18.86
N VAL A 21 5.78 -15.76 17.60
CA VAL A 21 5.57 -14.34 17.28
C VAL A 21 4.17 -14.01 17.77
N ASP A 22 4.02 -12.92 18.53
CA ASP A 22 2.71 -12.41 18.92
C ASP A 22 1.85 -12.24 17.64
N PRO A 23 0.65 -12.83 17.57
CA PRO A 23 -0.23 -12.68 16.41
C PRO A 23 -0.46 -11.21 16.01
N GLU A 24 -0.46 -10.28 16.97
CA GLU A 24 -0.59 -8.85 16.70
C GLU A 24 0.65 -8.29 15.98
N ASP A 25 1.85 -8.67 16.42
CA ASP A 25 3.10 -8.25 15.79
C ASP A 25 3.24 -8.81 14.38
N TYR A 26 2.79 -10.06 14.16
CA TYR A 26 2.74 -10.65 12.83
C TYR A 26 1.79 -9.88 11.91
N GLN A 27 0.58 -9.57 12.37
CA GLN A 27 -0.41 -8.82 11.58
C GLN A 27 0.09 -7.41 11.23
N LYS A 28 0.66 -6.69 12.20
CA LYS A 28 1.29 -5.38 11.97
C LYS A 28 2.40 -5.47 10.92
N THR A 29 3.28 -6.46 11.06
CA THR A 29 4.38 -6.70 10.11
C THR A 29 3.86 -7.00 8.70
N GLN A 30 2.83 -7.85 8.56
CA GLN A 30 2.23 -8.15 7.26
C GLN A 30 1.58 -6.91 6.64
N LYS A 31 0.92 -6.07 7.46
CA LYS A 31 0.31 -4.83 6.97
C LYS A 31 1.36 -3.85 6.46
N ILE A 32 2.44 -3.63 7.22
CA ILE A 32 3.58 -2.79 6.80
C ILE A 32 4.20 -3.32 5.49
N LYS A 33 4.36 -4.64 5.35
CA LYS A 33 4.84 -5.25 4.09
C LYS A 33 3.89 -5.01 2.92
N SER A 34 2.57 -5.09 3.14
CA SER A 34 1.58 -4.84 2.09
C SER A 34 1.62 -3.38 1.61
N ILE A 35 1.64 -2.43 2.54
CA ILE A 35 1.73 -0.98 2.27
C ILE A 35 3.00 -0.68 1.46
N ASN A 36 4.16 -1.17 1.92
CA ASN A 36 5.42 -0.95 1.22
C ASN A 36 5.44 -1.59 -0.18
N ARG A 37 4.87 -2.79 -0.33
CA ARG A 37 4.74 -3.43 -1.64
C ARG A 37 3.89 -2.59 -2.59
N ALA A 38 2.75 -2.08 -2.14
CA ALA A 38 1.88 -1.24 -2.94
C ALA A 38 2.58 0.07 -3.34
N ARG A 39 3.26 0.73 -2.39
CA ARG A 39 4.08 1.92 -2.66
C ARG A 39 5.18 1.67 -3.69
N MET A 40 5.87 0.53 -3.60
CA MET A 40 6.92 0.14 -4.54
C MET A 40 6.37 -0.17 -5.93
N ASN A 41 5.16 -0.74 -6.02
CA ASN A 41 4.49 -1.02 -7.29
C ASN A 41 4.25 0.27 -8.10
N VAL A 42 3.85 1.37 -7.44
CA VAL A 42 3.72 2.69 -8.10
C VAL A 42 5.04 3.14 -8.73
N LEU A 43 6.14 3.03 -7.98
CA LEU A 43 7.47 3.42 -8.45
C LEU A 43 7.95 2.53 -9.59
N GLU A 44 7.68 1.22 -9.52
CA GLU A 44 8.02 0.26 -10.57
C GLU A 44 7.24 0.55 -11.86
N HIS A 45 5.93 0.83 -11.77
CA HIS A 45 5.11 1.20 -12.91
C HIS A 45 5.62 2.48 -13.58
N ARG A 46 6.01 3.49 -12.79
CA ARG A 46 6.62 4.72 -13.31
C ARG A 46 7.96 4.45 -14.01
N LYS A 47 8.81 3.58 -13.46
CA LYS A 47 10.09 3.20 -14.07
C LYS A 47 9.92 2.45 -15.40
N LYS A 48 8.87 1.64 -15.51
CA LYS A 48 8.53 0.86 -16.72
C LYS A 48 7.74 1.66 -17.75
N THR A 49 7.32 2.87 -17.43
CA THR A 49 6.58 3.74 -18.35
C THR A 49 7.45 4.08 -19.55
N PRO A 50 7.00 3.81 -20.80
CA PRO A 50 7.80 4.09 -21.99
C PRO A 50 7.97 5.61 -22.20
N ASN A 51 9.06 6.01 -22.85
CA ASN A 51 9.29 7.43 -23.19
C ASN A 51 8.37 7.93 -24.32
N THR A 52 7.85 7.01 -25.14
CA THR A 52 6.97 7.29 -26.26
C THR A 52 5.92 6.20 -26.39
N ALA A 53 4.65 6.58 -26.58
CA ALA A 53 3.55 5.67 -26.81
C ALA A 53 2.48 6.35 -27.68
N GLY A 54 1.61 5.56 -28.30
CA GLY A 54 0.42 6.07 -28.97
C GLY A 54 -0.60 6.65 -27.99
N SER A 55 -1.53 7.47 -28.47
CA SER A 55 -2.54 8.13 -27.60
C SER A 55 -3.37 7.13 -26.78
N ASN A 56 -3.82 6.03 -27.40
CA ASN A 56 -4.57 4.97 -26.69
C ASN A 56 -3.71 4.22 -25.67
N GLU A 57 -2.43 4.03 -25.97
CA GLU A 57 -1.48 3.40 -25.05
C GLU A 57 -1.23 4.28 -23.84
N TRP A 58 -1.04 5.60 -24.04
CA TRP A 58 -0.92 6.57 -22.96
C TRP A 58 -2.13 6.57 -22.03
N LYS A 59 -3.34 6.47 -22.59
CA LYS A 59 -4.56 6.35 -21.77
C LYS A 59 -4.49 5.14 -20.84
N GLY A 60 -4.11 3.97 -21.37
CA GLY A 60 -3.98 2.75 -20.57
C GLY A 60 -2.82 2.81 -19.55
N ILE A 61 -1.70 3.43 -19.91
CA ILE A 61 -0.55 3.63 -19.00
C ILE A 61 -0.94 4.52 -17.82
N ASN A 62 -1.64 5.62 -18.09
CA ASN A 62 -2.07 6.57 -17.07
C ASN A 62 -3.16 5.98 -16.16
N ALA A 63 -4.13 5.27 -16.73
CA ALA A 63 -5.14 4.55 -15.96
C ALA A 63 -4.48 3.58 -14.97
N ARG A 64 -3.53 2.75 -15.45
CA ARG A 64 -2.78 1.81 -14.59
C ARG A 64 -1.95 2.53 -13.52
N LEU A 65 -1.36 3.69 -13.84
CA LEU A 65 -0.65 4.47 -12.82
C LEU A 65 -1.62 4.91 -11.72
N ALA A 66 -2.77 5.45 -12.12
CA ALA A 66 -3.80 5.88 -11.18
C ALA A 66 -4.33 4.74 -10.31
N GLU A 67 -4.62 3.58 -10.92
CA GLU A 67 -5.00 2.34 -10.22
C GLU A 67 -3.94 1.94 -9.19
N THR A 68 -2.66 1.90 -9.56
CA THR A 68 -1.60 1.52 -8.60
C THR A 68 -1.46 2.51 -7.44
N VAL A 69 -1.73 3.79 -7.66
CA VAL A 69 -1.75 4.79 -6.59
C VAL A 69 -2.98 4.62 -5.71
N ALA A 70 -4.14 4.29 -6.28
CA ALA A 70 -5.35 3.99 -5.52
C ALA A 70 -5.20 2.71 -4.70
N ASP A 71 -4.57 1.66 -5.22
CA ASP A 71 -4.24 0.43 -4.48
C ASP A 71 -3.36 0.74 -3.28
N TYR A 72 -2.35 1.60 -3.46
CA TYR A 72 -1.53 2.08 -2.36
C TYR A 72 -2.34 2.85 -1.31
N GLY A 73 -3.24 3.73 -1.74
CA GLY A 73 -4.17 4.42 -0.83
C GLY A 73 -5.13 3.47 -0.11
N ASN A 74 -5.66 2.45 -0.79
CA ASN A 74 -6.53 1.42 -0.21
C ASN A 74 -5.82 0.63 0.91
N GLU A 75 -4.52 0.38 0.76
CA GLU A 75 -3.74 -0.24 1.83
C GLU A 75 -3.61 0.69 3.06
N LEU A 76 -3.56 2.00 2.86
CA LEU A 76 -3.48 2.97 3.96
C LEU A 76 -4.85 3.33 4.56
N LEU A 77 -5.94 3.16 3.81
CA LEU A 77 -7.26 3.69 4.16
C LEU A 77 -7.73 3.33 5.58
N PRO A 78 -7.61 2.07 6.07
CA PRO A 78 -8.01 1.76 7.45
C PRO A 78 -7.22 2.55 8.49
N LEU A 79 -5.92 2.76 8.26
CA LEU A 79 -5.07 3.52 9.18
C LEU A 79 -5.35 5.03 9.10
N ILE A 80 -5.82 5.50 7.95
CA ILE A 80 -6.28 6.88 7.77
C ILE A 80 -7.56 7.11 8.56
N GLU A 81 -8.52 6.18 8.46
CA GLU A 81 -9.78 6.21 9.21
C GLU A 81 -9.53 6.24 10.72
N ASP A 82 -8.72 5.30 11.23
CA ASP A 82 -8.34 5.25 12.65
C ASP A 82 -7.66 6.56 13.10
N ALA A 83 -6.74 7.10 12.29
CA ALA A 83 -6.00 8.31 12.63
C ALA A 83 -6.84 9.60 12.59
N LEU A 84 -7.92 9.63 11.82
CA LEU A 84 -8.91 10.72 11.87
C LEU A 84 -9.74 10.63 13.16
N GLU A 85 -10.10 9.42 13.59
CA GLU A 85 -10.81 9.21 14.86
C GLU A 85 -9.96 9.58 16.08
N GLU A 86 -8.63 9.43 15.97
CA GLU A 86 -7.65 9.75 17.02
C GLU A 86 -7.11 11.20 16.96
N ASP A 87 -7.65 12.07 16.08
CA ASP A 87 -7.17 13.45 15.86
C ASP A 87 -5.66 13.54 15.47
N ILE A 88 -5.10 12.47 14.89
CA ILE A 88 -3.72 12.44 14.36
C ILE A 88 -3.66 13.08 12.97
N LEU A 89 -4.69 12.84 12.16
CA LEU A 89 -4.92 13.47 10.86
C LEU A 89 -6.13 14.40 10.93
N ASP A 90 -6.17 15.40 10.06
CA ASP A 90 -7.33 16.26 9.85
C ASP A 90 -7.83 16.18 8.38
N GLU A 91 -8.94 16.86 8.08
CA GLU A 91 -9.50 16.89 6.72
C GLU A 91 -8.50 17.49 5.70
N ASP A 92 -7.68 18.46 6.10
CA ASP A 92 -6.69 19.10 5.24
C ASP A 92 -5.58 18.11 4.82
N ASP A 93 -5.28 17.12 5.67
CA ASP A 93 -4.37 16.03 5.32
C ASP A 93 -4.88 15.12 4.22
N LEU A 94 -6.20 15.03 4.06
CA LEU A 94 -6.84 14.24 3.01
C LEU A 94 -6.87 14.98 1.67
N GLU A 95 -6.39 16.21 1.61
CA GLU A 95 -6.31 17.00 0.39
C GLU A 95 -4.90 16.92 -0.23
N SER A 96 -4.86 16.56 -1.51
CA SER A 96 -3.70 16.79 -2.36
C SER A 96 -3.82 18.15 -3.06
N GLU A 97 -2.78 18.57 -3.77
CA GLU A 97 -2.83 19.81 -4.56
C GLU A 97 -3.95 19.82 -5.62
N LEU A 98 -4.51 18.66 -5.97
CA LEU A 98 -5.40 18.49 -7.12
C LEU A 98 -6.72 17.79 -6.79
N CYS A 99 -6.84 17.14 -5.61
CA CYS A 99 -8.01 16.35 -5.24
C CYS A 99 -8.02 15.90 -3.78
N ASN A 100 -9.21 15.51 -3.33
CA ASN A 100 -9.40 14.71 -2.14
C ASN A 100 -8.90 13.27 -2.37
N ILE A 101 -8.10 12.76 -1.45
CA ILE A 101 -7.47 11.43 -1.52
C ILE A 101 -8.50 10.32 -1.36
N VAL A 102 -9.44 10.48 -0.44
CA VAL A 102 -10.46 9.44 -0.15
C VAL A 102 -11.34 9.24 -1.38
N GLU A 103 -11.78 10.33 -2.01
CA GLU A 103 -12.54 10.24 -3.27
C GLU A 103 -11.71 9.54 -4.36
N PHE A 104 -10.45 9.91 -4.55
CA PHE A 104 -9.56 9.27 -5.53
C PHE A 104 -9.43 7.76 -5.30
N ILE A 105 -9.29 7.33 -4.04
CA ILE A 105 -9.20 5.92 -3.66
C ILE A 105 -10.53 5.21 -3.96
N MET A 106 -11.66 5.78 -3.52
CA MET A 106 -12.99 5.20 -3.73
C MET A 106 -13.37 5.06 -5.20
N LEU A 107 -12.84 5.95 -6.06
CA LEU A 107 -13.03 5.91 -7.50
C LEU A 107 -11.99 5.06 -8.25
N ASN A 108 -11.18 4.25 -7.53
CA ASN A 108 -10.10 3.43 -8.08
C ASN A 108 -9.12 4.23 -8.97
N GLY A 109 -8.82 5.45 -8.53
CA GLY A 109 -7.89 6.35 -9.20
C GLY A 109 -8.50 7.19 -10.32
N ARG A 110 -9.79 7.07 -10.58
CA ARG A 110 -10.50 7.94 -11.54
C ARG A 110 -10.90 9.25 -10.89
N THR A 111 -11.05 10.30 -11.70
CA THR A 111 -11.47 11.63 -11.25
C THR A 111 -12.76 12.05 -11.93
N ARG A 112 -13.48 13.00 -11.33
CA ARG A 112 -14.65 13.61 -11.97
C ARG A 112 -14.22 14.84 -12.76
N ASP A 113 -14.66 14.92 -14.02
CA ASP A 113 -14.52 16.13 -14.81
C ASP A 113 -15.53 17.21 -14.40
N GLU A 114 -15.51 18.36 -15.07
CA GLU A 114 -16.45 19.48 -14.80
C GLU A 114 -17.92 19.10 -15.01
N SER A 115 -18.19 18.04 -15.79
CA SER A 115 -19.54 17.50 -16.03
C SER A 115 -19.95 16.42 -15.03
N GLY A 116 -19.03 15.99 -14.16
CA GLY A 116 -19.23 14.92 -13.18
C GLY A 116 -18.97 13.52 -13.72
N GLU A 117 -18.54 13.38 -14.98
CA GLU A 117 -18.20 12.12 -15.61
C GLU A 117 -16.84 11.61 -15.13
N LEU A 118 -16.70 10.28 -15.06
CA LEU A 118 -15.47 9.66 -14.59
C LEU A 118 -14.43 9.58 -15.70
N GLU A 119 -13.26 10.17 -15.47
CA GLU A 119 -12.13 10.16 -16.41
C GLU A 119 -10.84 9.63 -15.78
N GLU A 120 -9.89 9.31 -16.65
CA GLU A 120 -8.56 8.89 -16.25
C GLU A 120 -7.72 10.14 -15.99
N PRO A 121 -7.13 10.29 -14.80
CA PRO A 121 -6.33 11.46 -14.50
C PRO A 121 -5.06 11.51 -15.34
N ASN A 122 -4.52 12.70 -15.50
CA ASN A 122 -3.16 12.84 -15.99
C ASN A 122 -2.13 12.33 -14.93
N PRO A 123 -0.91 11.96 -15.33
CA PRO A 123 0.09 11.43 -14.41
C PRO A 123 0.45 12.36 -13.24
N SER A 124 0.42 13.68 -13.45
CA SER A 124 0.74 14.65 -12.41
C SER A 124 -0.26 14.59 -11.25
N TYR A 125 -1.53 14.33 -11.56
CA TYR A 125 -2.61 14.17 -10.61
C TYR A 125 -2.41 12.92 -9.75
N SER A 126 -2.22 11.75 -10.37
CA SER A 126 -1.93 10.52 -9.64
C SER A 126 -0.67 10.65 -8.77
N MET A 127 0.37 11.32 -9.27
CA MET A 127 1.58 11.54 -8.49
C MET A 127 1.43 12.58 -7.38
N SER A 128 0.44 13.49 -7.46
CA SER A 128 0.08 14.38 -6.35
C SER A 128 -0.48 13.59 -5.19
N VAL A 129 -1.44 12.70 -5.45
CA VAL A 129 -2.02 11.78 -4.46
C VAL A 129 -0.95 10.89 -3.86
N TYR A 130 -0.08 10.27 -4.69
CA TYR A 130 1.04 9.47 -4.20
C TYR A 130 1.92 10.21 -3.18
N ARG A 131 2.24 11.49 -3.45
CA ARG A 131 3.06 12.29 -2.53
C ARG A 131 2.33 12.61 -1.23
N GLN A 132 1.02 12.86 -1.29
CA GLN A 132 0.21 13.13 -0.12
C GLN A 132 0.03 11.86 0.74
N LEU A 133 -0.19 10.70 0.14
CA LEU A 133 -0.16 9.40 0.83
C LEU A 133 1.19 9.17 1.55
N GLY A 134 2.32 9.52 0.92
CA GLY A 134 3.63 9.44 1.57
C GLY A 134 3.86 10.49 2.69
N ARG A 135 3.06 11.56 2.76
CA ARG A 135 3.03 12.48 3.91
C ARG A 135 2.20 11.88 5.04
N ILE A 136 1.04 11.32 4.71
CA ILE A 136 0.17 10.61 5.63
C ILE A 136 0.92 9.45 6.30
N GLU A 137 1.62 8.59 5.54
CA GLU A 137 2.46 7.52 6.10
C GLU A 137 3.44 8.01 7.18
N ARG A 138 4.06 9.18 6.95
CA ARG A 138 5.01 9.75 7.91
C ARG A 138 4.31 10.27 9.16
N LYS A 139 3.11 10.83 9.03
CA LYS A 139 2.28 11.24 10.18
C LYS A 139 1.82 10.04 11.00
N LEU A 140 1.49 8.93 10.33
CA LEU A 140 1.14 7.64 10.94
C LEU A 140 2.34 6.90 11.55
N GLY A 141 3.55 7.45 11.48
CA GLY A 141 4.76 6.81 12.02
C GLY A 141 5.28 5.62 11.19
N LEU A 142 4.74 5.37 10.00
CA LEU A 142 5.13 4.26 9.12
C LEU A 142 6.34 4.60 8.23
N GLY A 143 6.85 5.83 8.31
CA GLY A 143 7.97 6.30 7.51
C GLY A 143 9.33 5.85 8.06
N LEU A 144 10.14 5.23 7.20
CA LEU A 144 11.55 4.80 7.41
C LEU A 144 11.79 3.48 8.15
N GLU A 145 10.78 2.66 8.45
CA GLU A 145 11.00 1.38 9.16
C GLU A 145 11.74 0.28 8.34
N LEU A 146 12.01 0.49 7.05
CA LEU A 146 12.66 -0.52 6.19
C LEU A 146 14.17 -0.33 5.94
N GLU A 147 14.82 0.76 6.39
CA GLU A 147 16.29 0.86 6.21
C GLU A 147 17.07 -0.13 7.10
N THR A 148 16.41 -0.76 8.09
CA THR A 148 17.03 -1.69 9.06
C THR A 148 17.02 -3.17 8.67
N GLU A 149 16.45 -3.58 7.54
CA GLU A 149 16.65 -4.95 7.00
C GLU A 149 17.79 -5.02 5.97
N SER A 150 18.79 -4.14 6.09
CA SER A 150 20.07 -4.29 5.40
C SER A 150 20.90 -5.35 6.12
N GLU A 151 20.81 -6.60 5.64
CA GLU A 151 21.72 -7.76 5.75
C GLU A 151 22.63 -7.91 7.00
N PRO A 152 22.73 -9.11 7.62
CA PRO A 152 23.66 -9.32 8.73
C PRO A 152 25.07 -8.95 8.29
N ALA A 153 25.69 -8.01 9.00
CA ALA A 153 27.09 -7.65 8.81
C ALA A 153 27.94 -8.92 8.97
N ILE A 154 28.45 -9.43 7.85
CA ILE A 154 29.48 -10.45 7.85
C ILE A 154 30.77 -9.75 8.31
N ILE A 155 31.16 -9.99 9.56
CA ILE A 155 32.45 -9.59 10.13
C ILE A 155 33.51 -10.61 9.71
#